data_AF-A0A8T6QK79-F1
#
_entry.id   AF-A0A8T6QK79-F1
#
_cell.length_a   1.000
_cell.length_b   1.000
_cell.length_c   1.000
_cell.angle_alpha   90.00
_cell.angle_beta   90.00
_cell.angle_gamma   90.00
#
_symmetry.space_group_name_H-M   'P 1'
#
loop_
_entity.id
_entity.type
_entity.pdbx_description
1 polymer ?
#
loop_
_entity_poly.entity_id
_entity_poly.type
_entity_poly.pdbx_seq_one_letter_code
_entity_poly.pdbx_strand_id
1 'polypeptide(L)' 'MITPEDANKALSSWLATPAMSQESATQLITRAFLEQQVRPDIAVHRIERDDGTVDYEAWRRNRI' A
#
# COMPACT_ATOMS: atom_id res chain seq x y z
N MET A 1 13.08 16.67 4.47
CA MET A 1 11.62 16.58 4.29
C MET A 1 11.40 15.73 3.05
N ILE A 2 10.61 14.65 3.14
CA ILE A 2 10.28 13.84 1.95
C ILE A 2 9.19 14.59 1.19
N THR A 3 9.41 14.86 -0.09
CA THR A 3 8.41 15.49 -0.96
C THR A 3 7.53 14.45 -1.65
N PRO A 4 6.35 14.82 -2.16
CA PRO A 4 5.54 13.93 -2.99
C PRO A 4 6.29 13.40 -4.22
N GLU A 5 7.19 14.19 -4.81
CA GLU A 5 8.01 13.79 -5.95
C GLU A 5 9.05 12.72 -5.56
N ASP A 6 9.66 12.84 -4.38
CA ASP A 6 10.59 11.84 -3.87
C ASP A 6 9.88 10.51 -3.59
N ALA A 7 8.68 10.58 -3.00
CA ALA A 7 7.84 9.40 -2.75
C ALA A 7 7.44 8.71 -4.07
N ASN A 8 7.06 9.49 -5.09
CA ASN A 8 6.67 8.94 -6.38
C ASN A 8 7.86 8.30 -7.14
N LYS A 9 9.05 8.90 -7.06
CA LYS A 9 10.29 8.31 -7.59
C LYS A 9 10.64 7.00 -6.88
N ALA A 10 10.57 6.98 -5.54
CA ALA A 10 10.83 5.78 -4.76
C ALA A 10 9.85 4.66 -5.11
N LEU A 11 8.56 4.96 -5.22
CA LEU A 11 7.52 4.02 -5.65
C LEU A 11 7.80 3.48 -7.07
N SER A 12 8.14 4.37 -8.00
CA SER A 12 8.46 3.98 -9.39
C SER A 12 9.68 3.05 -9.47
N SER A 13 10.74 3.35 -8.71
CA SER A 13 11.94 2.51 -8.63
C SER A 13 11.66 1.16 -7.97
N TRP A 14 10.79 1.12 -6.98
CA TRP A 14 10.38 -0.11 -6.32
C TRP A 14 9.53 -1.00 -7.24
N LEU A 15 8.56 -0.43 -7.95
CA LEU A 15 7.76 -1.16 -8.94
C LEU A 15 8.59 -1.69 -10.13
N ALA A 16 9.71 -1.04 -10.45
CA ALA A 16 10.66 -1.51 -11.45
C ALA A 16 11.54 -2.69 -10.96
N THR A 17 11.50 -3.03 -9.66
CA THR A 17 12.28 -4.12 -9.07
C THR A 17 11.48 -5.43 -9.11
N PRO A 18 11.93 -6.46 -9.85
CA PRO A 18 11.14 -7.69 -10.07
C PRO A 18 10.91 -8.55 -8.82
N ALA A 19 11.48 -8.19 -7.68
CA ALA A 19 11.32 -8.92 -6.42
C ALA A 19 9.97 -8.65 -5.73
N MET A 20 9.26 -7.57 -6.10
CA MET A 20 7.99 -7.22 -5.45
C MET A 20 6.93 -6.76 -6.45
N SER A 21 5.77 -7.40 -6.43
CA SER A 21 4.64 -6.98 -7.24
C SER A 21 3.97 -5.75 -6.62
N GLN A 22 3.30 -4.95 -7.46
CA GLN A 22 2.43 -3.85 -7.00
C GLN A 22 1.37 -4.36 -6.01
N GLU A 23 0.91 -5.60 -6.18
CA GLU A 23 -0.04 -6.24 -5.28
C GLU A 23 0.53 -6.38 -3.86
N SER A 24 1.68 -7.05 -3.73
CA SER A 24 2.37 -7.26 -2.46
C SER A 24 2.79 -5.93 -1.81
N ALA A 25 3.25 -4.98 -2.61
CA ALA A 25 3.59 -3.63 -2.18
C ALA A 25 2.39 -2.90 -1.53
N THR A 26 1.24 -2.92 -2.22
CA THR A 26 0.01 -2.27 -1.75
C THR A 26 -0.52 -2.93 -0.47
N GLN A 27 -0.44 -4.26 -0.38
CA GLN A 27 -0.84 -5.01 0.82
C GLN A 27 0.02 -4.63 2.02
N LEU A 28 1.35 -4.67 1.89
CA LEU A 28 2.29 -4.34 2.96
C LEU A 28 2.12 -2.92 3.49
N ILE A 29 2.00 -1.94 2.59
CA ILE A 29 1.81 -0.53 2.97
C ILE A 29 0.46 -0.32 3.64
N THR A 30 -0.60 -0.92 3.09
CA THR A 30 -1.94 -0.82 3.68
C THR A 30 -1.96 -1.39 5.10
N ARG A 31 -1.37 -2.58 5.28
CA ARG A 31 -1.28 -3.22 6.59
C ARG A 31 -0.51 -2.34 7.58
N ALA A 32 0.69 -1.91 7.20
CA ALA A 32 1.51 -1.06 8.05
C ALA A 32 0.82 0.26 8.41
N PHE A 33 0.07 0.87 7.48
CA PHE A 33 -0.73 2.07 7.71
C PHE A 33 -1.85 1.83 8.74
N LEU A 34 -2.58 0.73 8.60
CA LEU A 34 -3.69 0.38 9.52
C LEU A 34 -3.19 0.02 10.93
N GLU A 35 -1.97 -0.50 11.04
CA GLU A 35 -1.30 -0.80 12.31
C GLU A 35 -0.77 0.46 13.04
N GLN A 36 -0.76 1.64 12.41
CA GLN A 36 -0.33 2.88 13.04
C GLN A 36 -1.29 3.31 14.17
N GLN A 37 -0.72 3.60 15.35
CA GLN A 37 -1.49 4.07 16.51
C GLN A 37 -2.04 5.49 16.31
N VAL A 38 -1.30 6.35 15.62
CA VAL A 38 -1.73 7.68 15.18
C VAL A 38 -1.61 7.70 13.66
N ARG A 39 -2.76 7.84 12.99
CA ARG A 39 -2.84 7.81 11.53
C ARG A 39 -3.54 9.06 11.00
N PRO A 40 -3.09 9.62 9.86
CA PRO A 40 -3.80 10.68 9.18
C PRO A 40 -5.17 10.19 8.70
N ASP A 41 -6.14 11.10 8.58
CA ASP A 41 -7.51 10.79 8.14
C ASP A 41 -7.55 10.58 6.61
N ILE A 42 -7.05 9.41 6.18
CA ILE A 42 -7.03 8.98 4.79
C ILE A 42 -7.86 7.71 4.69
N ALA A 43 -8.77 7.67 3.71
CA ALA A 43 -9.63 6.52 3.46
C ALA A 43 -8.81 5.36 2.87
N VAL A 44 -8.37 4.44 3.74
CA VAL A 44 -7.66 3.21 3.37
C VAL A 44 -8.54 2.01 3.72
N HIS A 45 -8.74 1.11 2.76
CA HIS A 45 -9.56 -0.09 2.93
C HIS A 45 -8.70 -1.29 3.34
N ARG A 46 -9.19 -2.16 4.24
CA ARG A 46 -8.49 -3.41 4.57
C ARG A 46 -8.45 -4.33 3.34
N ILE A 47 -7.26 -4.77 2.96
CA ILE A 47 -7.05 -5.62 1.76
C ILE A 47 -7.06 -7.11 2.11
N GLU A 48 -6.47 -7.50 3.24
CA GLU A 48 -6.47 -8.90 3.69
C GLU A 48 -7.72 -9.20 4.52
N ARG A 49 -8.51 -10.18 4.08
CA ARG A 49 -9.64 -10.72 4.83
C ARG A 49 -9.16 -11.65 5.94
N ASP A 50 -10.04 -11.95 6.89
CA ASP A 50 -9.70 -12.81 8.04
C ASP A 50 -9.36 -14.26 7.65
N ASP A 51 -9.75 -14.69 6.44
CA ASP A 51 -9.40 -16.00 5.86
C ASP A 51 -8.09 -15.99 5.05
N GLY A 52 -7.36 -14.87 5.04
CA GLY A 52 -6.11 -14.70 4.29
C GLY A 52 -6.31 -14.44 2.79
N THR A 53 -7.55 -14.27 2.31
CA THR A 53 -7.80 -13.90 0.92
C THR A 53 -7.64 -12.39 0.68
N VAL A 54 -7.29 -12.02 -0.55
CA VAL A 54 -7.14 -10.63 -0.99
C VAL A 54 -8.48 -10.09 -1.46
N ASP A 55 -8.93 -8.99 -0.86
CA ASP A 55 -10.04 -8.19 -1.37
C ASP A 55 -9.54 -7.29 -2.50
N TYR A 56 -9.77 -7.74 -3.73
CA TYR A 56 -9.31 -7.03 -4.93
C TYR A 56 -10.03 -5.69 -5.17
N GLU A 57 -11.24 -5.50 -4.64
CA GLU A 57 -11.92 -4.20 -4.73
C GLU A 57 -11.28 -3.19 -3.79
N ALA A 58 -11.00 -3.59 -2.55
CA ALA A 58 -10.25 -2.78 -1.59
C ALA A 58 -8.82 -2.51 -2.09
N TRP A 59 -8.15 -3.53 -2.62
CA TRP A 59 -6.82 -3.39 -3.21
C TRP A 59 -6.80 -2.35 -4.33
N ARG A 60 -7.78 -2.40 -5.24
CA ARG A 60 -7.86 -1.44 -6.35
C ARG A 60 -8.10 -0.01 -5.87
N ARG A 61 -8.82 0.19 -4.77
CA ARG A 61 -9.05 1.52 -4.16
C ARG A 61 -7.81 2.07 -3.45
N ASN A 62 -6.98 1.20 -2.89
CA ASN A 62 -5.72 1.56 -2.24
C ASN A 62 -4.53 1.57 -3.20
N ARG A 63 -4.73 1.20 -4.48
CA ARG A 63 -3.64 0.97 -5.43
C ARG A 63 -2.79 2.23 -5.57
N ILE A 64 -1.52 2.07 -5.22
CA ILE A 64 -0.42 3.03 -5.36
C ILE A 64 0.29 2.84 -6.68
#